data_AF-A0A843AK73-F1
#
_entry.id   AF-A0A843AK73-F1
#
_cell.length_a   1.000
_cell.length_b   1.000
_cell.length_c   1.000
_cell.angle_alpha   90.00
_cell.angle_beta   90.00
_cell.angle_gamma   90.00
#
_symmetry.space_group_name_H-M   'P 1'
#
loop_
_entity.id
_entity.type
_entity.pdbx_description
1 polymer ?
#
loop_
_entity_poly.entity_id
_entity_poly.type
_entity_poly.pdbx_seq_one_letter_code
_entity_poly.pdbx_strand_id
1 'polypeptide(L)'
;MINKRINSDRIFNPILNNHKRINLNNKNKYENISSCKCNLTCSCNGNCGKSCKCTKFYAEDDDKLVFFNDDSYAVYRLGEWRNKYKLNLLGIDNEIPATQITKNQSLNIIDEIRKYNFNFKGFRINGMVGLAIRFNGLQNEDVSELIDTEEKEYYNIKNELNKLKLENPSDFIEINNEKFLIYKLKENCHGAILSKPVNEFTRKYSTVYLSKIKLSGI
;
A
#
# COMPACT_ATOMS: atom_id res chain seq x y z
N MET A 1 20.08 -2.53 39.71
CA MET A 1 19.14 -1.40 39.47
C MET A 1 19.94 -0.35 38.73
N ILE A 2 19.67 0.03 37.48
CA ILE A 2 18.44 0.60 36.92
C ILE A 2 18.34 0.25 35.42
N ASN A 3 17.15 -0.19 35.03
CA ASN A 3 16.69 -0.33 33.64
C ASN A 3 16.69 1.02 32.91
N LYS A 4 17.12 1.05 31.64
CA LYS A 4 16.53 1.95 30.64
C LYS A 4 16.30 1.20 29.32
N ARG A 5 15.02 0.98 29.05
CA ARG A 5 14.43 0.51 27.80
C ARG A 5 14.87 1.42 26.66
N ILE A 6 15.37 0.83 25.58
CA ILE A 6 15.54 1.50 24.29
C ILE A 6 14.24 1.29 23.52
N ASN A 7 13.49 2.36 23.30
CA ASN A 7 12.28 2.37 22.46
C ASN A 7 12.66 2.09 21.00
N SER A 8 11.98 1.12 20.40
CA SER A 8 12.22 0.58 19.06
C SER A 8 11.34 1.20 17.96
N ASP A 9 11.06 2.50 18.01
CA ASP A 9 10.13 3.16 17.09
C ASP A 9 10.81 4.09 16.06
N ARG A 10 11.83 3.58 15.35
CA ARG A 10 12.44 4.32 14.23
C ARG A 10 12.91 3.39 13.12
N ILE A 11 12.01 2.98 12.23
CA ILE A 11 12.40 2.52 10.89
C ILE A 11 11.31 2.95 9.91
N PHE A 12 11.46 4.12 9.27
CA PHE A 12 10.91 4.44 7.94
C PHE A 12 11.56 5.75 7.44
N ASN A 13 12.50 5.62 6.47
CA ASN A 13 12.72 6.54 5.34
C ASN A 13 13.94 6.09 4.52
N PRO A 14 13.76 5.95 3.18
CA PRO A 14 14.47 6.83 2.24
C PRO A 14 13.46 7.32 1.15
N ILE A 15 13.50 8.52 0.55
CA ILE A 15 14.55 9.19 -0.23
C ILE A 15 14.17 10.70 -0.35
N LEU A 16 15.17 11.58 -0.41
CA LEU A 16 15.09 13.03 -0.65
C LEU A 16 14.83 13.40 -2.13
N ASN A 17 14.05 14.46 -2.42
CA ASN A 17 14.50 15.83 -2.77
C ASN A 17 13.57 16.63 -3.73
N ASN A 18 13.47 17.93 -3.42
CA ASN A 18 13.19 19.11 -4.26
C ASN A 18 11.84 19.23 -5.01
N HIS A 19 10.97 20.17 -4.56
CA HIS A 19 10.65 21.39 -5.31
C HIS A 19 9.78 22.39 -4.51
N LYS A 20 10.26 23.65 -4.50
CA LYS A 20 9.62 24.97 -4.38
C LYS A 20 8.29 25.16 -3.61
N ARG A 21 8.40 26.05 -2.60
CA ARG A 21 7.36 26.79 -1.87
C ARG A 21 6.20 27.29 -2.75
N ILE A 22 4.97 27.07 -2.29
CA ILE A 22 3.83 27.97 -2.57
C ILE A 22 3.21 28.38 -1.23
N ASN A 23 3.04 29.69 -1.09
CA ASN A 23 2.64 30.42 0.10
C ASN A 23 1.17 30.80 -0.06
N LEU A 24 0.28 30.40 0.85
CA LEU A 24 -1.10 30.89 0.88
C LEU A 24 -1.46 31.33 2.30
N ASN A 25 -1.24 32.63 2.53
CA ASN A 25 -1.94 33.40 3.53
C ASN A 25 -3.41 33.48 3.14
N ASN A 26 -4.31 33.16 4.08
CA ASN A 26 -5.36 34.10 4.47
C ASN A 26 -6.02 33.67 5.78
N LYS A 27 -6.05 34.63 6.71
CA LYS A 27 -6.65 34.56 8.04
C LYS A 27 -7.87 35.49 8.07
N ASN A 28 -8.80 35.16 8.98
CA ASN A 28 -9.80 36.00 9.67
C ASN A 28 -11.25 35.97 9.10
N LYS A 29 -12.36 35.90 9.89
CA LYS A 29 -12.61 35.81 11.36
C LYS A 29 -14.14 35.76 11.65
N TYR A 30 -14.52 35.37 12.88
CA TYR A 30 -15.81 35.48 13.62
C TYR A 30 -16.84 34.35 13.47
N GLU A 31 -17.59 33.87 14.49
CA GLU A 31 -17.42 33.66 15.94
C GLU A 31 -18.59 32.75 16.44
N ASN A 32 -18.28 31.78 17.32
CA ASN A 32 -19.12 30.99 18.26
C ASN A 32 -20.63 30.69 18.04
N ILE A 33 -20.94 29.40 17.77
CA ILE A 33 -22.00 28.64 18.46
C ILE A 33 -21.48 27.21 18.71
N SER A 34 -21.70 26.69 19.91
CA SER A 34 -21.32 25.35 20.38
C SER A 34 -21.83 24.23 19.46
N SER A 35 -20.94 23.57 18.73
CA SER A 35 -21.27 22.33 18.02
C SER A 35 -20.02 21.50 17.76
N CYS A 36 -20.15 20.19 17.97
CA CYS A 36 -19.11 19.16 17.92
C CYS A 36 -18.07 19.39 16.81
N LYS A 37 -16.79 19.48 17.20
CA LYS A 37 -15.66 19.45 16.27
C LYS A 37 -15.51 18.03 15.70
N CYS A 38 -16.28 17.71 14.67
CA CYS A 38 -15.95 16.65 13.72
C CYS A 38 -15.58 17.35 12.41
N ASN A 39 -14.31 17.28 12.01
CA ASN A 39 -13.81 17.79 10.72
C ASN A 39 -14.25 16.91 9.52
N LEU A 40 -15.52 16.52 9.49
CA LEU A 40 -16.17 15.80 8.40
C LEU A 40 -17.54 16.44 8.20
N THR A 41 -17.87 16.82 6.98
CA THR A 41 -19.18 17.32 6.55
C THR A 41 -20.24 16.24 6.78
N CYS A 42 -20.79 16.17 7.98
CA CYS A 42 -21.97 15.38 8.29
C CYS A 42 -23.21 16.22 7.98
N SER A 43 -23.95 15.90 6.92
CA SER A 43 -25.30 16.44 6.73
C SER A 43 -26.28 15.66 7.62
N CYS A 44 -26.55 16.16 8.82
CA CYS A 44 -27.60 15.61 9.67
C CYS A 44 -28.96 16.18 9.25
N ASN A 45 -29.73 15.43 8.46
CA ASN A 45 -31.17 15.69 8.34
C ASN A 45 -31.90 14.97 9.48
N GLY A 46 -31.94 15.58 10.67
CA GLY A 46 -32.76 15.10 11.79
C GLY A 46 -32.33 15.60 13.16
N ASN A 47 -33.31 15.86 14.02
CA ASN A 47 -33.14 16.28 15.42
C ASN A 47 -32.24 15.31 16.21
N CYS A 48 -31.27 15.87 16.94
CA CYS A 48 -30.33 15.15 17.80
C CYS A 48 -31.04 14.20 18.77
N GLY A 49 -30.66 12.92 18.74
CA GLY A 49 -31.16 11.90 19.68
C GLY A 49 -31.41 10.51 19.09
N LYS A 50 -31.40 10.35 17.77
CA LYS A 50 -31.49 9.03 17.11
C LYS A 50 -30.33 8.84 16.14
N SER A 51 -29.57 7.76 16.37
CA SER A 51 -28.38 7.29 15.64
C SER A 51 -28.02 8.08 14.37
N CYS A 52 -27.03 8.97 14.48
CA CYS A 52 -26.36 9.51 13.30
C CYS A 52 -25.70 8.35 12.55
N LYS A 53 -26.27 7.90 11.43
CA LYS A 53 -25.55 7.05 10.49
C LYS A 53 -24.56 7.92 9.75
N CYS A 54 -23.31 7.90 10.19
CA CYS A 54 -22.21 8.48 9.42
C CYS A 54 -22.04 7.64 8.14
N THR A 55 -22.71 8.01 7.06
CA THR A 55 -22.33 7.56 5.73
C THR A 55 -20.97 8.18 5.46
N LYS A 56 -19.93 7.33 5.39
CA LYS A 56 -18.59 7.77 4.99
C LYS A 56 -18.70 8.34 3.58
N PHE A 57 -18.68 9.67 3.47
CA PHE A 57 -18.44 10.32 2.20
C PHE A 57 -17.01 9.96 1.80
N TYR A 58 -16.92 9.14 0.76
CA TYR A 58 -15.67 9.00 0.04
C TYR A 58 -15.47 10.34 -0.66
N ALA A 59 -14.31 10.97 -0.46
CA ALA A 59 -13.80 11.84 -1.50
C ALA A 59 -13.58 10.92 -2.70
N GLU A 60 -14.62 10.77 -3.52
CA GLU A 60 -14.49 10.32 -4.89
C GLU A 60 -13.45 11.25 -5.50
N ASP A 61 -12.47 10.68 -6.20
CA ASP A 61 -11.68 11.54 -7.07
C ASP A 61 -12.65 12.17 -8.06
N ASP A 62 -12.62 13.51 -8.15
CA ASP A 62 -13.50 14.26 -9.05
C ASP A 62 -13.28 13.84 -10.51
N ASP A 63 -12.12 13.23 -10.80
CA ASP A 63 -11.77 12.62 -12.08
C ASP A 63 -12.39 11.24 -12.24
N LYS A 64 -13.39 11.12 -13.12
CA LYS A 64 -14.01 9.82 -13.44
C LYS A 64 -13.08 8.86 -14.17
N LEU A 65 -11.94 9.32 -14.70
CA LEU A 65 -11.04 8.56 -15.55
C LEU A 65 -9.63 8.49 -14.96
N VAL A 66 -9.00 7.32 -15.09
CA VAL A 66 -7.60 7.06 -14.74
C VAL A 66 -6.87 6.65 -16.01
N PHE A 67 -5.85 7.40 -16.39
CA PHE A 67 -5.00 7.08 -17.53
C PHE A 67 -3.92 6.05 -17.13
N PHE A 68 -3.60 5.10 -18.01
CA PHE A 68 -2.63 4.05 -17.68
C PHE A 68 -1.17 4.51 -17.59
N ASN A 69 -0.90 5.76 -17.96
CA ASN A 69 0.39 6.43 -17.80
C ASN A 69 0.42 7.44 -16.62
N ASP A 70 -0.61 7.49 -15.78
CA ASP A 70 -0.64 8.35 -14.59
C ASP A 70 0.10 7.68 -13.42
N ASP A 71 1.13 8.34 -12.90
CA ASP A 71 1.96 7.84 -11.79
C ASP A 71 1.35 8.05 -10.41
N SER A 72 0.25 8.81 -10.34
CA SER A 72 -0.57 8.98 -9.14
C SER A 72 -1.42 7.74 -8.83
N TYR A 73 -1.44 6.74 -9.72
CA TYR A 73 -2.22 5.52 -9.54
C TYR A 73 -1.38 4.25 -9.70
N ALA A 74 -1.68 3.27 -8.85
CA ALA A 74 -1.31 1.88 -9.07
C ALA A 74 -2.53 1.11 -9.57
N VAL A 75 -2.36 0.41 -10.70
CA VAL A 75 -3.44 -0.30 -11.39
C VAL A 75 -3.05 -1.77 -11.52
N TYR A 76 -3.88 -2.64 -10.96
CA TYR A 76 -3.69 -4.09 -10.99
C TYR A 76 -4.86 -4.76 -11.69
N ARG A 77 -4.59 -5.85 -12.40
CA ARG A 77 -5.58 -6.81 -12.87
C ARG A 77 -5.66 -7.96 -11.86
N LEU A 78 -6.86 -8.50 -11.68
CA LEU A 78 -7.01 -9.76 -10.95
C LEU A 78 -6.45 -10.90 -11.81
N GLY A 79 -5.59 -11.72 -11.23
CA GLY A 79 -4.99 -12.87 -11.91
C GLY A 79 -4.16 -13.69 -10.93
N GLU A 80 -3.52 -14.75 -11.43
CA GLU A 80 -2.63 -15.58 -10.63
C GLU A 80 -1.20 -15.43 -11.15
N TRP A 81 -0.23 -15.44 -10.23
CA TRP A 81 1.17 -15.62 -10.59
C TRP A 81 1.36 -17.00 -11.21
N ARG A 82 2.26 -17.09 -12.20
CA ARG A 82 2.56 -18.36 -12.86
C ARG A 82 3.23 -19.34 -11.89
N ASN A 83 4.08 -18.84 -11.00
CA ASN A 83 4.66 -19.64 -9.92
C ASN A 83 3.96 -19.31 -8.58
N LYS A 84 4.00 -20.27 -7.65
CA LYS A 84 3.65 -20.03 -6.25
C LYS A 84 4.90 -19.59 -5.51
N TYR A 85 4.79 -18.48 -4.79
CA TYR A 85 5.91 -17.86 -4.10
C TYR A 85 5.68 -17.86 -2.59
N LYS A 86 6.63 -18.41 -1.84
CA LYS A 86 6.62 -18.45 -0.37
C LYS A 86 7.05 -17.11 0.22
N LEU A 87 7.98 -16.42 -0.45
CA LEU A 87 8.65 -15.19 0.00
C LEU A 87 8.20 -13.95 -0.76
N ASN A 88 7.17 -14.04 -1.61
CA ASN A 88 6.63 -12.88 -2.29
C ASN A 88 6.07 -11.87 -1.27
N LEU A 89 6.41 -10.61 -1.50
CA LEU A 89 6.01 -9.46 -0.68
C LEU A 89 5.28 -8.40 -1.51
N LEU A 90 5.06 -8.67 -2.80
CA LEU A 90 4.34 -7.77 -3.69
C LEU A 90 2.84 -7.97 -3.55
N GLY A 91 2.18 -6.96 -2.99
CA GLY A 91 0.73 -6.84 -2.97
C GLY A 91 0.00 -8.05 -2.39
N ILE A 92 -1.24 -8.20 -2.84
CA ILE A 92 -2.06 -9.40 -2.61
C ILE A 92 -1.67 -10.46 -3.64
N ASP A 93 -1.69 -11.76 -3.30
CA ASP A 93 -1.23 -12.86 -4.18
C ASP A 93 -1.90 -12.87 -5.56
N ASN A 94 -3.03 -12.20 -5.73
CA ASN A 94 -3.76 -12.14 -6.99
C ASN A 94 -3.82 -10.74 -7.63
N GLU A 95 -2.95 -9.82 -7.20
CA GLU A 95 -2.77 -8.50 -7.80
C GLU A 95 -1.61 -8.50 -8.79
N ILE A 96 -1.94 -8.56 -10.07
CA ILE A 96 -0.94 -8.56 -11.15
C ILE A 96 -0.85 -7.15 -11.74
N PRO A 97 0.34 -6.52 -11.86
CA PRO A 97 0.45 -5.19 -12.46
C PRO A 97 -0.20 -5.11 -13.84
N ALA A 98 -1.02 -4.08 -14.05
CA ALA A 98 -1.68 -3.85 -15.31
C ALA A 98 -0.92 -2.86 -16.22
N THR A 99 -0.23 -1.89 -15.63
CA THR A 99 0.43 -0.80 -16.34
C THR A 99 1.96 -0.86 -16.19
N GLN A 100 2.66 -0.16 -17.09
CA GLN A 100 4.12 -0.05 -17.06
C GLN A 100 4.61 0.61 -15.77
N ILE A 101 3.87 1.59 -15.25
CA ILE A 101 4.21 2.28 -14.00
C ILE A 101 4.11 1.33 -12.82
N THR A 102 2.98 0.63 -12.66
CA THR A 102 2.78 -0.30 -11.55
C THR A 102 3.77 -1.48 -11.60
N LYS A 103 4.12 -1.96 -12.81
CA LYS A 103 5.19 -2.95 -12.97
C LYS A 103 6.53 -2.41 -12.47
N ASN A 104 6.91 -1.20 -12.90
CA ASN A 104 8.18 -0.59 -12.49
C ASN A 104 8.25 -0.35 -10.98
N GLN A 105 7.15 0.11 -10.37
CA GLN A 105 7.04 0.24 -8.92
C GLN A 105 7.23 -1.11 -8.22
N SER A 106 6.60 -2.18 -8.72
CA SER A 106 6.74 -3.53 -8.17
C SER A 106 8.19 -4.03 -8.25
N LEU A 107 8.86 -3.83 -9.38
CA LEU A 107 10.29 -4.15 -9.55
C LEU A 107 11.18 -3.36 -8.59
N ASN A 108 10.90 -2.07 -8.41
CA ASN A 108 11.66 -1.23 -7.48
C ASN A 108 11.46 -1.68 -6.03
N ILE A 109 10.22 -2.00 -5.64
CA ILE A 109 9.90 -2.45 -4.28
C ILE A 109 10.69 -3.73 -3.94
N ILE A 110 10.66 -4.74 -4.81
CA ILE A 110 11.37 -6.00 -4.53
C ILE A 110 12.90 -5.80 -4.50
N ASP A 111 13.44 -4.94 -5.38
CA ASP A 111 14.86 -4.62 -5.40
C ASP A 111 15.30 -3.84 -4.15
N GLU A 112 14.48 -2.90 -3.66
CA GLU A 112 14.77 -2.15 -2.43
C GLU A 112 14.68 -3.04 -1.19
N ILE A 113 13.63 -3.86 -1.07
CA ILE A 113 13.47 -4.79 0.05
C ILE A 113 14.70 -5.71 0.17
N ARG A 114 15.19 -6.25 -0.96
CA ARG A 114 16.33 -7.18 -0.98
C ARG A 114 17.64 -6.55 -0.48
N LYS A 115 17.81 -5.23 -0.59
CA LYS A 115 19.04 -4.55 -0.12
C LYS A 115 19.17 -4.52 1.39
N TYR A 116 18.06 -4.59 2.12
CA TYR A 116 18.10 -4.61 3.58
C TYR A 116 18.68 -5.92 4.11
N ASN A 117 19.32 -5.87 5.26
CA ASN A 117 19.95 -7.01 5.91
C ASN A 117 19.61 -7.02 7.40
N PHE A 118 19.32 -8.19 7.95
CA PHE A 118 18.92 -8.40 9.33
C PHE A 118 19.64 -9.62 9.91
N ASN A 119 19.85 -9.62 11.23
CA ASN A 119 20.32 -10.81 11.95
C ASN A 119 19.09 -11.53 12.53
N PHE A 120 18.90 -12.80 12.20
CA PHE A 120 17.80 -13.62 12.68
C PHE A 120 18.28 -15.05 12.99
N LYS A 121 18.09 -15.51 14.23
CA LYS A 121 18.52 -16.84 14.70
C LYS A 121 19.99 -17.18 14.35
N GLY A 122 20.89 -16.19 14.39
CA GLY A 122 22.31 -16.37 14.06
C GLY A 122 22.66 -16.28 12.57
N PHE A 123 21.67 -16.19 11.67
CA PHE A 123 21.88 -15.98 10.25
C PHE A 123 21.79 -14.50 9.88
N ARG A 124 22.58 -14.09 8.88
CA ARG A 124 22.38 -12.81 8.19
C ARG A 124 21.45 -13.05 7.00
N ILE A 125 20.25 -12.48 7.07
CA ILE A 125 19.21 -12.63 6.05
C ILE A 125 18.92 -11.28 5.38
N ASN A 126 18.50 -11.31 4.11
CA ASN A 126 18.06 -10.10 3.43
C ASN A 126 16.62 -9.71 3.79
N GLY A 127 16.17 -8.55 3.33
CA GLY A 127 14.83 -8.06 3.67
C GLY A 127 13.69 -8.88 3.08
N MET A 128 13.88 -9.58 1.97
CA MET A 128 12.84 -10.47 1.45
C MET A 128 12.56 -11.61 2.42
N VAL A 129 13.60 -12.32 2.87
CA VAL A 129 13.47 -13.38 3.88
C VAL A 129 12.93 -12.83 5.19
N GLY A 130 13.50 -11.72 5.67
CA GLY A 130 13.13 -11.14 6.98
C GLY A 130 11.68 -10.71 7.06
N LEU A 131 11.17 -10.02 6.02
CA LEU A 131 9.78 -9.59 5.97
C LEU A 131 8.84 -10.76 5.72
N ALA A 132 9.20 -11.74 4.90
CA ALA A 132 8.36 -12.92 4.66
C ALA A 132 8.21 -13.77 5.93
N ILE A 133 9.26 -13.91 6.74
CA ILE A 133 9.17 -14.56 8.07
C ILE A 133 8.09 -13.90 8.94
N ARG A 134 8.01 -12.56 8.90
CA ARG A 134 7.04 -11.82 9.71
C ARG A 134 5.63 -11.87 9.13
N PHE A 135 5.49 -11.55 7.85
CA PHE A 135 4.19 -11.29 7.22
C PHE A 135 3.55 -12.52 6.57
N ASN A 136 4.36 -13.49 6.13
CA ASN A 136 3.88 -14.74 5.53
C ASN A 136 3.84 -15.89 6.55
N GLY A 137 4.13 -15.61 7.82
CA GLY A 137 4.00 -16.59 8.92
C GLY A 137 5.07 -17.67 8.96
N LEU A 138 6.28 -17.41 8.43
CA LEU A 138 7.35 -18.41 8.26
C LEU A 138 8.30 -18.50 9.48
N GLN A 139 7.83 -18.14 10.68
CA GLN A 139 8.66 -18.06 11.90
C GLN A 139 9.29 -19.39 12.33
N ASN A 140 8.64 -20.50 11.96
CA ASN A 140 9.03 -21.86 12.33
C ASN A 140 9.75 -22.61 11.21
N GLU A 141 9.90 -22.00 10.04
CA GLU A 141 10.59 -22.60 8.90
C GLU A 141 12.12 -22.58 9.10
N ASP A 142 12.82 -23.46 8.38
CA ASP A 142 14.28 -23.49 8.38
C ASP A 142 14.83 -22.24 7.67
N VAL A 143 15.66 -21.47 8.37
CA VAL A 143 16.17 -20.19 7.87
C VAL A 143 17.11 -20.39 6.67
N SER A 144 17.88 -21.48 6.63
CA SER A 144 18.77 -21.80 5.51
C SER A 144 17.95 -22.09 4.25
N GLU A 145 16.89 -22.89 4.38
CA GLU A 145 16.00 -23.18 3.24
C GLU A 145 15.30 -21.92 2.70
N LEU A 146 14.93 -20.99 3.57
CA LEU A 146 14.35 -19.71 3.15
C LEU A 146 15.37 -18.84 2.40
N ILE A 147 16.64 -18.85 2.80
CA ILE A 147 17.72 -18.13 2.10
C ILE A 147 17.89 -18.71 0.69
N ASP A 148 17.97 -20.02 0.55
CA ASP A 148 18.11 -20.69 -0.75
C ASP A 148 16.90 -20.46 -1.66
N THR A 149 15.71 -20.43 -1.06
CA THR A 149 14.45 -20.17 -1.78
C THR A 149 14.38 -18.73 -2.29
N GLU A 150 14.91 -17.76 -1.53
CA GLU A 150 14.81 -16.33 -1.85
C GLU A 150 15.39 -16.00 -3.22
N GLU A 151 16.61 -16.46 -3.51
CA GLU A 151 17.27 -16.09 -4.76
C GLU A 151 16.48 -16.58 -5.97
N LYS A 152 16.00 -17.82 -5.91
CA LYS A 152 15.16 -18.42 -6.95
C LYS A 152 13.85 -17.65 -7.13
N GLU A 153 13.16 -17.33 -6.04
CA GLU A 153 11.89 -16.61 -6.11
C GLU A 153 12.07 -15.17 -6.60
N TYR A 154 13.10 -14.46 -6.14
CA TYR A 154 13.44 -13.11 -6.58
C TYR A 154 13.58 -13.04 -8.12
N TYR A 155 14.37 -13.92 -8.72
CA TYR A 155 14.56 -13.92 -10.18
C TYR A 155 13.30 -14.34 -10.93
N ASN A 156 12.54 -15.30 -10.40
CA ASN A 156 11.29 -15.74 -10.99
C ASN A 156 10.24 -14.62 -10.99
N ILE A 157 10.08 -13.89 -9.87
CA ILE A 157 9.18 -12.73 -9.76
C ILE A 157 9.56 -11.67 -10.79
N LYS A 158 10.84 -11.28 -10.87
CA LYS A 158 11.31 -10.28 -11.85
C LYS A 158 11.06 -10.74 -13.29
N ASN A 159 11.31 -12.00 -13.59
CA ASN A 159 11.09 -12.58 -14.91
C ASN A 159 9.60 -12.59 -15.29
N GLU A 160 8.72 -12.94 -14.34
CA GLU A 160 7.27 -12.88 -14.56
C GLU A 160 6.80 -11.45 -14.79
N LEU A 161 7.21 -10.50 -13.93
CA LEU A 161 6.88 -9.07 -14.07
C LEU A 161 7.28 -8.53 -15.45
N ASN A 162 8.49 -8.86 -15.91
CA ASN A 162 8.99 -8.40 -17.21
C ASN A 162 8.26 -9.02 -18.41
N LYS A 163 7.56 -10.15 -18.22
CA LYS A 163 6.79 -10.85 -19.26
C LYS A 163 5.29 -10.53 -19.22
N LEU A 164 4.84 -9.71 -18.27
CA LEU A 164 3.44 -9.31 -18.20
C LEU A 164 3.03 -8.59 -19.48
N LYS A 165 1.88 -8.99 -20.04
CA LYS A 165 1.18 -8.18 -21.02
C LYS A 165 0.56 -7.00 -20.28
N LEU A 166 0.90 -5.78 -20.69
CA LEU A 166 0.46 -4.55 -20.05
C LEU A 166 -0.58 -3.83 -20.93
N GLU A 167 -1.38 -2.99 -20.30
CA GLU A 167 -2.29 -2.09 -21.02
C GLU A 167 -1.51 -0.98 -21.75
N ASN A 168 -2.10 -0.44 -22.82
CA ASN A 168 -1.48 0.62 -23.61
C ASN A 168 -1.39 1.92 -22.77
N PRO A 169 -0.22 2.57 -22.65
CA PRO A 169 -0.07 3.81 -21.88
C PRO A 169 -0.99 4.96 -22.32
N SER A 170 -1.46 4.96 -23.57
CA SER A 170 -2.37 5.99 -24.09
C SER A 170 -3.85 5.75 -23.76
N ASP A 171 -4.19 4.57 -23.23
CA ASP A 171 -5.56 4.23 -22.88
C ASP A 171 -5.91 4.67 -21.44
N PHE A 172 -7.20 4.59 -21.11
CA PHE A 172 -7.73 4.99 -19.82
C PHE A 172 -8.82 4.01 -19.34
N ILE A 173 -9.17 4.14 -18.06
CA ILE A 173 -10.27 3.41 -17.44
C ILE A 173 -11.11 4.30 -16.55
N GLU A 174 -12.42 4.04 -16.48
CA GLU A 174 -13.29 4.68 -15.51
C GLU A 174 -12.95 4.22 -14.08
N ILE A 175 -12.91 5.15 -13.12
CA ILE A 175 -12.66 4.84 -11.70
C ILE A 175 -13.64 3.78 -11.20
N ASN A 176 -14.92 3.90 -11.54
CA ASN A 176 -15.94 2.93 -11.15
C ASN A 176 -15.98 1.77 -12.15
N ASN A 177 -15.14 0.77 -11.90
CA ASN A 177 -15.07 -0.44 -12.70
C ASN A 177 -14.87 -1.68 -11.81
N GLU A 178 -15.13 -2.85 -12.40
CA GLU A 178 -14.91 -4.16 -11.77
C GLU A 178 -13.83 -4.98 -12.48
N LYS A 179 -13.07 -4.36 -13.40
CA LYS A 179 -12.04 -5.02 -14.20
C LYS A 179 -10.65 -4.92 -13.58
N PHE A 180 -10.38 -3.79 -12.93
CA PHE A 180 -9.09 -3.46 -12.34
C PHE A 180 -9.25 -3.02 -10.89
N LEU A 181 -8.22 -3.32 -10.11
CA LEU A 181 -8.02 -2.78 -8.79
C LEU A 181 -7.19 -1.52 -8.92
N ILE A 182 -7.73 -0.40 -8.45
CA ILE A 182 -7.12 0.91 -8.63
C ILE A 182 -6.87 1.54 -7.27
N TYR A 183 -5.62 1.92 -7.03
CA TYR A 183 -5.19 2.59 -5.82
C TYR A 183 -4.60 3.95 -6.17
N LYS A 184 -5.12 5.01 -5.55
CA LYS A 184 -4.46 6.31 -5.58
C LYS A 184 -3.25 6.29 -4.67
N LEU A 185 -2.12 6.70 -5.19
CA LEU A 185 -0.87 6.87 -4.48
C LEU A 185 -0.78 8.31 -3.99
N LYS A 186 -0.54 8.47 -2.69
CA LYS A 186 -0.36 9.78 -2.07
C LYS A 186 0.80 9.74 -1.11
N GLU A 187 1.78 10.61 -1.34
CA GLU A 187 2.84 10.83 -0.37
C GLU A 187 2.27 11.50 0.88
N ASN A 188 2.60 10.96 2.05
CA ASN A 188 2.25 11.56 3.32
C ASN A 188 3.30 12.61 3.75
N CYS A 189 3.03 13.33 4.84
CA CYS A 189 3.93 14.37 5.37
C CYS A 189 5.30 13.86 5.84
N HIS A 190 5.54 12.55 5.84
CA HIS A 190 6.80 11.92 6.22
C HIS A 190 7.53 11.30 5.02
N GLY A 191 7.00 11.46 3.81
CA GLY A 191 7.59 10.94 2.58
C GLY A 191 7.16 9.52 2.22
N ALA A 192 6.28 8.88 3.00
CA ALA A 192 5.80 7.55 2.71
C ALA A 192 4.62 7.59 1.74
N ILE A 193 4.67 6.75 0.70
CA ILE A 193 3.57 6.59 -0.24
C ILE A 193 2.47 5.75 0.42
N LEU A 194 1.30 6.35 0.59
CA LEU A 194 0.08 5.67 0.99
C LEU A 194 -0.71 5.28 -0.26
N SER A 195 -1.17 4.03 -0.33
CA SER A 195 -2.12 3.59 -1.33
C SER A 195 -3.53 3.62 -0.74
N LYS A 196 -4.48 4.18 -1.49
CA LYS A 196 -5.90 4.22 -1.10
C LYS A 196 -6.77 3.67 -2.23
N PRO A 197 -7.64 2.68 -1.97
CA PRO A 197 -8.63 2.23 -2.95
C PRO A 197 -9.48 3.39 -3.44
N VAL A 198 -9.60 3.54 -4.76
CA VAL A 198 -10.37 4.66 -5.36
C VAL A 198 -11.86 4.36 -5.47
N ASN A 199 -12.25 3.07 -5.50
CA ASN A 199 -13.63 2.63 -5.66
C ASN A 199 -14.01 1.53 -4.64
N GLU A 200 -15.30 1.22 -4.57
CA GLU A 200 -15.81 0.21 -3.64
C GLU A 200 -15.36 -1.22 -3.99
N PHE A 201 -15.22 -1.53 -5.29
CA PHE A 201 -14.73 -2.83 -5.75
C PHE A 201 -13.34 -3.14 -5.19
N THR A 202 -12.39 -2.24 -5.39
CA THR A 202 -11.01 -2.32 -4.88
C THR A 202 -10.97 -2.35 -3.35
N ARG A 203 -11.82 -1.55 -2.69
CA ARG A 203 -11.93 -1.55 -1.22
C ARG A 203 -12.41 -2.88 -0.66
N LYS A 204 -13.48 -3.45 -1.23
CA LYS A 204 -14.01 -4.75 -0.81
C LYS A 204 -12.98 -5.84 -1.02
N TYR A 205 -12.34 -5.85 -2.19
CA TYR A 205 -11.29 -6.81 -2.51
C TYR A 205 -10.13 -6.75 -1.50
N SER A 206 -9.55 -5.57 -1.31
CA SER A 206 -8.45 -5.37 -0.35
C SER A 206 -8.85 -5.71 1.08
N THR A 207 -10.06 -5.35 1.53
CA THR A 207 -10.54 -5.70 2.89
C THR A 207 -10.66 -7.21 3.08
N VAL A 208 -11.24 -7.93 2.09
CA VAL A 208 -11.38 -9.39 2.16
C VAL A 208 -10.00 -10.04 2.23
N TYR A 209 -9.02 -9.54 1.48
CA TYR A 209 -7.68 -10.14 1.53
C TYR A 209 -6.91 -9.76 2.80
N LEU A 210 -6.95 -8.50 3.23
CA LEU A 210 -6.33 -8.06 4.48
C LEU A 210 -6.89 -8.82 5.70
N SER A 211 -8.16 -9.21 5.68
CA SER A 211 -8.73 -10.05 6.75
C SER A 211 -8.22 -11.49 6.75
N LYS A 212 -7.66 -11.99 5.64
CA LYS A 212 -6.98 -13.30 5.57
C LYS A 212 -5.57 -13.25 6.10
N ILE A 213 -4.94 -12.06 6.12
CA ILE A 213 -3.65 -11.86 6.77
C ILE A 213 -3.90 -11.98 8.28
N LYS A 214 -3.55 -13.13 8.86
CA LYS A 214 -3.48 -13.30 10.31
C LYS A 214 -2.39 -12.37 10.82
N LEU A 215 -2.76 -11.16 11.23
CA LEU A 215 -1.94 -10.38 12.15
C LEU A 215 -1.94 -11.18 13.45
N SER A 216 -0.95 -12.06 13.61
CA SER A 216 -0.71 -12.76 14.86
C SER A 216 -0.66 -11.69 15.95
N GLY A 217 -1.61 -11.76 16.89
CA GLY A 217 -1.70 -10.83 18.02
C GLY A 217 -0.32 -10.68 18.64
N ILE A 218 0.09 -9.44 18.82
CA ILE A 218 1.23 -9.08 19.68
C ILE A 218 0.88 -9.51 21.10
#